data_AF-A0A369JXU9-F1
#
_entry.id   AF-A0A369JXU9-F1
#
_cell.length_a   1.000
_cell.length_b   1.000
_cell.length_c   1.000
_cell.angle_alpha   90.00
_cell.angle_beta   90.00
_cell.angle_gamma   90.00
#
_symmetry.space_group_name_H-M   'P 1'
#
loop_
_entity.id
_entity.type
_entity.pdbx_description
1 polymer ?
#
loop_
_entity_poly.entity_id
_entity_poly.type
_entity_poly.pdbx_seq_one_letter_code
_entity_poly.pdbx_strand_id
1 'polypeptide(L)'
;STSPGNRRQGSLEFDYCILVTHIRRSQVAKKRLTSSQQLLQTFDSPPQLEYVDELKGCSTAARPDAPVRKSSVDPETVQKLERRLSARPDKKELVERNVLKDDHGIAPSLIAAREKLERSQLEDKLAHALQQRPKPDELVKEGILTEDEAPPA
;
A
#
# COMPACT_ATOMS: atom_id res chain seq x y z
N SER A 1 -12.64 -13.53 57.82
CA SER A 1 -13.91 -14.26 57.65
C SER A 1 -14.86 -13.30 56.95
N THR A 2 -15.42 -13.61 55.80
CA THR A 2 -16.62 -14.44 55.67
C THR A 2 -16.79 -14.81 54.19
N SER A 3 -16.86 -16.11 53.92
CA SER A 3 -17.75 -16.71 52.92
C SER A 3 -18.78 -17.51 53.75
N PRO A 4 -20.01 -17.82 53.28
CA PRO A 4 -20.27 -18.35 51.94
C PRO A 4 -21.65 -18.05 51.31
N GLY A 5 -21.80 -18.45 50.04
CA GLY A 5 -23.05 -19.01 49.52
C GLY A 5 -23.69 -18.29 48.33
N ASN A 6 -23.58 -18.86 47.12
CA ASN A 6 -24.73 -19.55 46.52
C ASN A 6 -24.28 -20.48 45.39
N ARG A 7 -24.75 -21.71 45.47
CA ARG A 7 -24.54 -22.83 44.54
C ARG A 7 -25.85 -22.99 43.80
N ARG A 8 -25.93 -22.77 42.48
CA ARG A 8 -26.86 -23.49 41.58
C ARG A 8 -26.35 -23.58 40.14
N GLN A 9 -26.04 -24.82 39.76
CA GLN A 9 -26.35 -25.47 38.48
C GLN A 9 -25.75 -24.87 37.19
N GLY A 10 -24.69 -25.51 36.70
CA GLY A 10 -24.22 -25.37 35.31
C GLY A 10 -23.31 -26.51 34.82
N SER A 11 -23.23 -27.62 35.55
CA SER A 11 -22.17 -28.63 35.39
C SER A 11 -22.56 -29.87 34.58
N LEU A 12 -23.48 -29.74 33.61
CA LEU A 12 -23.84 -30.87 32.72
C LEU A 12 -23.91 -30.49 31.24
N GLU A 13 -24.01 -29.20 30.89
CA GLU A 13 -23.94 -28.71 29.50
C GLU A 13 -22.49 -28.55 29.01
N PHE A 14 -21.55 -28.23 29.90
CA PHE A 14 -20.15 -28.01 29.52
C PHE A 14 -19.41 -29.31 29.18
N ASP A 15 -19.75 -30.42 29.83
CA ASP A 15 -19.08 -31.71 29.64
C ASP A 15 -19.48 -32.40 28.32
N TYR A 16 -20.72 -32.16 27.83
CA TYR A 16 -21.17 -32.68 26.53
C TYR A 16 -20.44 -31.99 25.36
N CYS A 17 -20.14 -30.70 25.49
CA CYS A 17 -19.43 -29.94 24.47
C CYS A 17 -17.96 -30.39 24.32
N ILE A 18 -17.29 -30.73 25.43
CA ILE A 18 -15.94 -31.31 25.39
C ILE A 18 -15.94 -32.71 24.75
N LEU A 19 -16.94 -33.55 25.07
CA LEU A 19 -17.01 -34.92 24.55
C LEU A 19 -17.30 -34.96 23.03
N VAL A 20 -18.19 -34.10 22.51
CA VAL A 20 -18.49 -34.01 21.07
C VAL A 20 -17.29 -33.47 20.26
N THR A 21 -16.49 -32.59 20.87
CA THR A 21 -15.26 -32.08 20.24
C THR A 21 -14.17 -33.16 20.16
N HIS A 22 -14.12 -34.08 21.12
CA HIS A 22 -13.12 -35.16 21.13
C HIS A 22 -13.45 -36.29 20.14
N ILE A 23 -14.72 -36.64 19.97
CA ILE A 23 -15.15 -37.69 19.03
C ILE A 23 -14.95 -37.24 17.56
N ARG A 24 -15.09 -35.95 17.24
CA ARG A 24 -14.78 -35.42 15.89
C ARG A 24 -13.27 -35.42 15.56
N ARG A 25 -12.37 -35.47 16.56
CA ARG A 25 -10.92 -35.56 16.35
C ARG A 25 -10.42 -36.97 16.02
N SER A 26 -11.21 -38.01 16.30
CA SER A 26 -10.78 -39.41 16.13
C SER A 26 -11.01 -39.97 14.70
N GLN A 27 -11.94 -39.41 13.92
CA GLN A 27 -12.29 -39.94 12.58
C GLN A 27 -11.55 -39.27 11.41
N VAL A 28 -10.49 -38.49 11.66
CA VAL A 28 -9.72 -37.84 10.57
C VAL A 28 -8.48 -38.65 10.18
N ALA A 29 -8.10 -39.69 10.92
CA ALA A 29 -6.85 -40.42 10.71
C ALA A 29 -6.91 -41.65 9.78
N LYS A 30 -8.01 -41.90 9.04
CA LYS A 30 -8.12 -43.07 8.15
C LYS A 30 -8.80 -42.83 6.80
N LYS A 31 -8.62 -41.65 6.21
CA LYS A 31 -8.88 -41.46 4.77
C LYS A 31 -7.69 -40.79 4.09
N ARG A 32 -6.83 -41.67 3.59
CA ARG A 32 -6.15 -41.57 2.30
C ARG A 32 -5.18 -40.40 2.13
N LEU A 33 -3.93 -40.68 2.47
CA LEU A 33 -2.79 -40.61 1.54
C LEU A 33 -3.19 -40.46 0.05
N THR A 34 -3.58 -39.25 -0.38
CA THR A 34 -3.78 -38.89 -1.80
C THR A 34 -3.64 -37.38 -2.08
N SER A 35 -3.43 -36.53 -1.08
CA SER A 35 -3.24 -35.08 -1.34
C SER A 35 -1.89 -34.75 -1.99
N SER A 36 -0.83 -35.48 -1.64
CA SER A 36 0.49 -35.31 -2.28
C SER A 36 0.51 -35.75 -3.75
N GLN A 37 -0.36 -36.69 -4.14
CA GLN A 37 -0.51 -37.08 -5.56
C GLN A 37 -1.49 -36.20 -6.35
N GLN A 38 -2.44 -35.50 -5.69
CA GLN A 38 -3.32 -34.56 -6.38
C GLN A 38 -2.64 -33.23 -6.76
N LEU A 39 -1.55 -32.85 -6.09
CA LEU A 39 -0.78 -31.64 -6.42
C LEU A 39 0.14 -31.79 -7.66
N LEU A 40 0.07 -32.94 -8.35
CA LEU A 40 0.76 -33.19 -9.62
C LEU A 40 -0.19 -33.42 -10.80
N GLN A 41 -1.51 -33.33 -10.60
CA GLN A 41 -2.52 -33.67 -11.62
C GLN A 41 -3.32 -32.50 -12.20
N THR A 42 -3.06 -31.25 -11.80
CA THR A 42 -3.59 -30.07 -12.49
C THR A 42 -2.52 -28.99 -12.61
N PHE A 43 -1.45 -29.31 -13.35
CA PHE A 43 -0.71 -28.26 -14.03
C PHE A 43 -1.51 -27.88 -15.27
N ASP A 44 -2.18 -26.73 -15.18
CA ASP A 44 -2.80 -26.07 -16.31
C ASP A 44 -1.76 -25.92 -17.43
N SER A 45 -2.14 -26.35 -18.63
CA SER A 45 -1.24 -26.34 -19.78
C SER A 45 -0.89 -24.88 -20.07
N PRO A 46 0.40 -24.50 -20.10
CA PRO A 46 0.75 -23.13 -20.43
C PRO A 46 0.19 -22.79 -21.82
N PRO A 47 -0.42 -21.60 -22.02
CA PRO A 47 -0.90 -21.21 -23.33
C PRO A 47 0.26 -21.29 -24.32
N GLN A 48 0.02 -22.01 -25.42
CA GLN A 48 0.93 -22.13 -26.55
C GLN A 48 1.22 -20.72 -27.07
N LEU A 49 2.35 -20.15 -26.68
CA LEU A 49 2.93 -19.04 -27.43
C LEU A 49 3.33 -19.62 -28.78
N GLU A 50 2.68 -19.14 -29.82
CA GLU A 50 2.96 -19.53 -31.20
C GLU A 50 4.43 -19.23 -31.49
N TYR A 51 5.22 -20.29 -31.53
CA TYR A 51 6.60 -20.26 -31.98
C TYR A 51 6.55 -20.23 -33.50
N VAL A 52 7.00 -19.11 -34.10
CA VAL A 52 7.07 -18.99 -35.55
C VAL A 52 8.01 -20.04 -36.11
N ASP A 53 7.46 -20.80 -37.06
CA ASP A 53 8.01 -21.98 -37.68
C ASP A 53 9.03 -21.59 -38.77
N GLU A 54 10.31 -21.82 -38.52
CA GLU A 54 11.34 -21.83 -39.58
C GLU A 54 12.13 -23.14 -39.49
N LEU A 55 11.49 -24.23 -39.94
CA LEU A 55 12.19 -25.47 -40.24
C LEU A 55 13.08 -25.31 -41.47
N LYS A 56 14.36 -25.01 -41.24
CA LYS A 56 15.44 -25.29 -42.19
C LYS A 56 16.47 -26.20 -41.52
N GLY A 57 16.37 -27.48 -41.84
CA GLY A 57 17.11 -28.55 -41.16
C GLY A 57 18.63 -28.52 -41.36
N CYS A 58 19.34 -29.19 -40.46
CA CYS A 58 20.56 -29.94 -40.76
C CYS A 58 20.87 -30.91 -39.61
N SER A 59 21.17 -32.15 -39.95
CA SER A 59 21.59 -33.22 -39.05
C SER A 59 23.08 -33.10 -38.71
N THR A 60 23.43 -32.81 -37.45
CA THR A 60 24.68 -33.27 -36.83
C THR A 60 24.49 -33.38 -35.32
N ALA A 61 24.76 -34.57 -34.79
CA ALA A 61 24.69 -34.87 -33.36
C ALA A 61 25.69 -34.01 -32.56
N ALA A 62 25.19 -33.14 -31.68
CA ALA A 62 25.97 -32.41 -30.69
C ALA A 62 25.10 -32.17 -29.43
N ARG A 63 25.75 -32.14 -28.27
CA ARG A 63 25.18 -32.06 -26.91
C ARG A 63 24.09 -30.97 -26.80
N PRO A 64 23.05 -31.15 -25.94
CA PRO A 64 22.14 -30.05 -25.64
C PRO A 64 22.96 -28.91 -25.03
N ASP A 65 23.03 -27.79 -25.76
CA ASP A 65 23.78 -26.61 -25.35
C ASP A 65 23.35 -26.19 -23.93
N ALA A 66 24.33 -26.02 -23.05
CA ALA A 66 24.10 -25.50 -21.71
C ALA A 66 23.30 -24.19 -21.81
N PRO A 67 22.36 -23.91 -20.89
CA PRO A 67 21.48 -22.75 -20.99
C PRO A 67 22.34 -21.48 -21.03
N VAL A 68 22.47 -20.90 -22.22
CA VAL A 68 23.09 -19.59 -22.41
C VAL A 68 22.22 -18.60 -21.68
N ARG A 69 22.79 -17.96 -20.64
CA ARG A 69 22.11 -16.92 -19.88
C ARG A 69 21.82 -15.76 -20.84
N LYS A 70 20.59 -15.71 -21.36
CA LYS A 70 20.08 -14.53 -22.07
C LYS A 70 20.26 -13.35 -21.12
N SER A 71 20.85 -12.25 -21.60
CA SER A 71 20.98 -11.03 -20.80
C SER A 71 19.59 -10.69 -20.25
N SER A 72 19.48 -10.52 -18.94
CA SER A 72 18.20 -10.37 -18.23
C SER A 72 17.45 -9.08 -18.56
N VAL A 73 17.91 -8.32 -19.54
CA VAL A 73 17.40 -7.00 -19.89
C VAL A 73 17.04 -6.99 -21.37
N ASP A 74 15.77 -6.67 -21.62
CA ASP A 74 15.19 -6.52 -22.95
C ASP A 74 15.75 -5.24 -23.62
N PRO A 75 16.25 -5.30 -24.87
CA PRO A 75 16.81 -4.13 -25.57
C PRO A 75 15.84 -2.94 -25.67
N GLU A 76 14.52 -3.15 -25.76
CA GLU A 76 13.56 -2.04 -25.79
C GLU A 76 13.51 -1.27 -24.46
N THR A 77 13.66 -2.00 -23.35
CA THR A 77 13.68 -1.40 -22.02
C THR A 77 14.89 -0.51 -21.82
N VAL A 78 16.04 -0.89 -22.40
CA VAL A 78 17.27 -0.08 -22.39
C VAL A 78 17.04 1.24 -23.13
N GLN A 79 16.51 1.17 -24.35
CA GLN A 79 16.26 2.38 -25.14
C GLN A 79 15.25 3.33 -24.47
N LYS A 80 14.21 2.79 -23.82
CA LYS A 80 13.24 3.59 -23.06
C LYS A 80 13.86 4.26 -21.84
N LEU A 81 14.76 3.57 -21.13
CA LEU A 81 15.47 4.11 -19.98
C LEU A 81 16.41 5.26 -20.38
N GLU A 82 17.18 5.07 -21.46
CA GLU A 82 18.08 6.10 -21.99
C GLU A 82 17.34 7.41 -22.27
N ARG A 83 16.17 7.35 -22.93
CA ARG A 83 15.32 8.52 -23.20
C ARG A 83 14.84 9.22 -21.92
N ARG A 84 14.56 8.48 -20.85
CA ARG A 84 14.10 9.05 -19.56
C ARG A 84 15.25 9.67 -18.77
N LEU A 85 16.44 9.06 -18.84
CA LEU A 85 17.63 9.59 -18.19
C LEU A 85 18.12 10.87 -18.87
N SER A 86 18.02 10.98 -20.20
CA SER A 86 18.36 12.21 -20.92
C SER A 86 17.42 13.38 -20.60
N ALA A 87 16.15 13.10 -20.29
CA ALA A 87 15.13 14.09 -19.95
C ALA A 87 14.92 14.24 -18.43
N ARG A 88 15.89 13.82 -17.61
CA ARG A 88 15.78 13.86 -16.14
C ARG A 88 15.77 15.31 -15.64
N PRO A 89 14.71 15.77 -14.94
CA PRO A 89 14.66 17.11 -14.36
C PRO A 89 15.63 17.27 -13.19
N ASP A 90 16.08 18.51 -12.97
CA ASP A 90 16.89 18.87 -11.81
C ASP A 90 16.07 18.90 -10.52
N LYS A 91 16.74 18.72 -9.38
CA LYS A 91 16.10 18.78 -8.05
C LYS A 91 15.34 20.10 -7.83
N LYS A 92 15.93 21.23 -8.27
CA LYS A 92 15.35 22.57 -8.12
C LYS A 92 14.02 22.71 -8.87
N GLU A 93 13.95 22.20 -10.10
CA GLU A 93 12.71 22.23 -10.87
C GLU A 93 11.59 21.42 -10.20
N LEU A 94 11.94 20.29 -9.56
CA LEU A 94 10.96 19.48 -8.83
C LEU A 94 10.42 20.20 -7.59
N VAL A 95 11.26 21.01 -6.93
CA VAL A 95 10.87 21.88 -5.82
C VAL A 95 9.94 22.99 -6.30
N GLU A 96 10.33 23.71 -7.37
CA GLU A 96 9.53 24.81 -7.93
C GLU A 96 8.14 24.33 -8.38
N ARG A 97 8.07 23.10 -8.91
CA ARG A 97 6.81 22.45 -9.28
C ARG A 97 6.04 21.85 -8.09
N ASN A 98 6.50 22.04 -6.85
CA ASN A 98 5.93 21.48 -5.62
C ASN A 98 5.77 19.95 -5.64
N VAL A 99 6.59 19.25 -6.43
CA VAL A 99 6.60 17.78 -6.46
C VAL A 99 7.49 17.24 -5.35
N LEU A 100 8.65 17.87 -5.14
CA LEU A 100 9.54 17.61 -4.02
C LEU A 100 9.43 18.77 -3.01
N LYS A 101 9.42 18.44 -1.73
CA LYS A 101 9.43 19.44 -0.66
C LYS A 101 10.83 19.99 -0.51
N ASP A 102 10.96 21.24 -0.07
CA ASP A 102 12.28 21.81 0.18
C ASP A 102 12.95 21.12 1.37
N ASP A 103 14.07 20.43 1.08
CA ASP A 103 14.74 19.61 2.09
C ASP A 103 15.60 20.46 3.03
N HIS A 104 16.05 21.65 2.66
CA HIS A 104 16.94 22.53 3.45
C HIS A 104 18.08 21.82 4.25
N GLY A 105 18.57 20.67 3.76
CA GLY A 105 19.59 19.85 4.44
C GLY A 105 19.06 18.79 5.44
N ILE A 106 17.75 18.63 5.56
CA ILE A 106 17.06 17.66 6.40
C ILE A 106 17.04 16.29 5.71
N ALA A 107 17.12 15.23 6.51
CA ALA A 107 17.04 13.85 6.02
C ALA A 107 15.65 13.53 5.40
N PRO A 108 15.58 12.74 4.32
CA PRO A 108 14.32 12.42 3.63
C PRO A 108 13.24 11.80 4.52
N SER A 109 13.64 11.02 5.53
CA SER A 109 12.73 10.38 6.48
C SER A 109 11.99 11.37 7.39
N LEU A 110 12.55 12.57 7.63
CA LEU A 110 12.02 13.56 8.57
C LEU A 110 11.13 14.61 7.90
N ILE A 111 11.18 14.76 6.58
CA ILE A 111 10.43 15.79 5.83
C ILE A 111 8.92 15.70 6.12
N ALA A 112 8.38 14.48 6.13
CA ALA A 112 6.95 14.26 6.35
C ALA A 112 6.51 14.71 7.76
N ALA A 113 7.33 14.43 8.77
CA ALA A 113 7.06 14.83 10.14
C ALA A 113 7.14 16.35 10.31
N ARG A 114 8.15 16.98 9.68
CA ARG A 114 8.30 18.45 9.66
C ARG A 114 7.08 19.14 9.05
N GLU A 115 6.66 18.75 7.85
CA GLU A 115 5.52 19.40 7.20
C GLU A 115 4.23 19.22 8.00
N LYS A 116 4.02 18.04 8.58
CA LYS A 116 2.84 17.82 9.43
C LYS A 116 2.81 18.80 10.61
N LEU A 117 3.97 19.03 11.23
CA LEU A 117 4.10 20.00 12.32
C LEU A 117 3.88 21.44 11.82
N GLU A 118 4.53 21.84 10.72
CA GLU A 118 4.39 23.17 10.13
C GLU A 118 2.92 23.47 9.78
N ARG A 119 2.24 22.50 9.15
CA ARG A 119 0.83 22.60 8.83
C ARG A 119 -0.04 22.80 10.08
N SER A 120 0.15 22.00 11.12
CA SER A 120 -0.60 22.15 12.37
C SER A 120 -0.38 23.52 13.00
N GLN A 121 0.87 24.02 13.02
CA GLN A 121 1.16 25.35 13.55
C GLN A 121 0.51 26.46 12.73
N LEU A 122 0.47 26.31 11.40
CA LEU A 122 -0.21 27.27 10.53
C LEU A 122 -1.73 27.23 10.74
N GLU A 123 -2.32 26.03 10.88
CA GLU A 123 -3.74 25.86 11.18
C GLU A 123 -4.12 26.55 12.50
N ASP A 124 -3.33 26.37 13.56
CA ASP A 124 -3.57 27.02 14.86
C ASP A 124 -3.46 28.55 14.77
N LYS A 125 -2.43 29.05 14.06
CA LYS A 125 -2.23 30.49 13.85
C LYS A 125 -3.39 31.11 13.06
N LEU A 126 -3.82 30.44 11.99
CA LEU A 126 -4.94 30.89 11.18
C LEU A 126 -6.25 30.86 11.97
N ALA A 127 -6.49 29.81 12.75
CA ALA A 127 -7.67 29.72 13.60
C ALA A 127 -7.73 30.89 14.59
N HIS A 128 -6.61 31.24 15.23
CA HIS A 128 -6.55 32.39 16.12
C HIS A 128 -6.81 33.73 15.40
N ALA A 129 -6.18 33.94 14.24
CA ALA A 129 -6.38 35.14 13.44
C ALA A 129 -7.83 35.30 12.95
N LEU A 130 -8.48 34.19 12.59
CA LEU A 130 -9.88 34.19 12.16
C LEU A 130 -10.85 34.46 13.32
N GLN A 131 -10.53 34.03 14.55
CA GLN A 131 -11.33 34.37 15.74
C GLN A 131 -11.31 35.87 16.03
N GLN A 132 -10.19 36.53 15.77
CA GLN A 132 -10.01 37.98 15.93
C GLN A 132 -10.40 38.77 14.67
N ARG A 133 -11.09 38.15 13.72
CA ARG A 133 -11.49 38.82 12.48
C ARG A 133 -12.42 40.01 12.81
N PRO A 134 -12.05 41.26 12.47
CA PRO A 134 -12.86 42.43 12.75
C PRO A 134 -14.16 42.41 11.96
N LYS A 135 -15.20 43.00 12.54
CA LYS A 135 -16.52 43.10 11.91
C LYS A 135 -16.50 44.11 10.76
N PRO A 136 -17.38 43.99 9.76
CA PRO A 136 -17.46 44.97 8.67
C PRO A 136 -17.67 46.40 9.18
N ASP A 137 -18.48 46.59 10.23
CA ASP A 137 -18.72 47.91 10.84
C ASP A 137 -17.44 48.56 11.39
N GLU A 138 -16.51 47.76 11.90
CA GLU A 138 -15.21 48.24 12.40
C GLU A 138 -14.33 48.68 11.22
N LEU A 139 -14.38 47.96 10.10
CA LEU A 139 -13.67 48.32 8.87
C LEU A 139 -14.22 49.59 8.21
N VAL A 140 -15.52 49.86 8.33
CA VAL A 140 -16.13 51.13 7.89
C VAL A 140 -15.62 52.29 8.74
N LYS A 141 -15.55 52.12 10.07
CA LYS A 141 -15.00 53.15 10.98
C LYS A 141 -13.53 53.45 10.70
N GLU A 142 -12.75 52.43 10.32
CA GLU A 142 -11.35 52.58 9.93
C GLU A 142 -11.18 53.17 8.51
N GLY A 143 -12.27 53.41 7.77
CA GLY A 143 -12.26 53.98 6.43
C GLY A 143 -11.75 53.02 5.34
N ILE A 144 -11.69 51.71 5.65
CA ILE A 144 -11.24 50.66 4.72
C ILE A 144 -12.43 50.18 3.87
N LEU A 145 -13.63 50.10 4.45
CA LEU A 145 -14.86 49.68 3.79
C LEU A 145 -15.84 50.85 3.63
N THR A 146 -16.54 50.92 2.49
CA THR A 146 -17.59 51.93 2.27
C THR A 146 -18.95 51.45 2.80
N GLU A 147 -19.81 52.37 3.24
CA GLU A 147 -21.11 52.05 3.86
C GLU A 147 -22.06 51.30 2.91
N ASP A 148 -22.01 51.59 1.60
CA ASP A 148 -22.86 50.98 0.58
C ASP A 148 -22.45 49.53 0.22
N GLU A 149 -21.22 49.13 0.56
CA GLU A 149 -20.64 47.83 0.22
C GLU A 149 -20.69 46.84 1.40
N ALA A 150 -21.13 47.29 2.58
CA ALA A 150 -21.27 46.43 3.75
C ALA A 150 -22.44 45.44 3.58
N PRO A 151 -22.24 44.13 3.83
CA PRO A 151 -23.33 43.16 3.73
C PRO A 151 -24.44 43.50 4.74
N PRO A 152 -25.73 43.43 4.34
CA PRO A 152 -26.84 43.70 5.25
C PRO A 152 -26.82 42.69 6.41
N ALA A 153 -27.00 43.22 7.62
CA ALA A 153 -26.95 42.48 8.88
C ALA A 153 -27.95 41.32 8.98
#